data_AF-A0A520I2G2-F1
#
_entry.id   AF-A0A520I2G2-F1
#
_cell.length_a   1.000
_cell.length_b   1.000
_cell.length_c   1.000
_cell.angle_alpha   90.00
_cell.angle_beta   90.00
_cell.angle_gamma   90.00
#
_symmetry.space_group_name_H-M   'P 1'
#
loop_
_entity.id
_entity.type
_entity.pdbx_description
1 polymer ?
#
loop_
_entity_poly.entity_id
_entity_poly.type
_entity_poly.pdbx_seq_one_letter_code
_entity_poly.pdbx_strand_id
1 'polypeptide(L)'
;MSPFCAGGSTLTYANTFGEADANPNSADGYGCLGSTPNPAWFYMQVGQGGTLNFTISQVNNNGTGIDVDFIAWGPFNGPPPIFGPTNLNPGTTVDCSFSYVAIENFSVSNAQAGQYYVVLITNYSDQPGQISLTQTNIGQPGAGTTNCDIVCPLTLGSDFELCPGSTASLASSIEDATSYQWSDANGVIAGQTGNTLVISAPGTYTVTVNKPGCVANTTASVTVTAPDPIPVGDPDDLSVCAVGPGPYTYNLSDNTDDILNGLDPVFFEVSYHISQFDADDFGPALPTTYQSNGGETIFVRLQDVNTPCYITTSFQLITNPVPTANQPLTMIGCDDNDDGLATFNLLEQNPDILLNQPAANYTITYHTTFADADTNGPSITAPQAYQSGDRTVYVRVTSVNDVDCYSTTSFELEVTTLPDDVTSPTPIEICDTLEGDGQAQFDLTPALQEITAQEPGMNLTITLHATQTDADSGAGSLPLPNYTTNETQNQTVYFRVSEAGSTN
;
A
#
# COMPACT_ATOMS: atom_id res chain seq x y z
N MET A 1 36.47 -32.90 22.82
CA MET A 1 35.77 -33.66 23.87
C MET A 1 34.37 -33.97 23.38
N SER A 2 33.97 -35.23 23.39
CA SER A 2 32.77 -35.72 22.68
C SER A 2 31.73 -36.27 23.65
N PRO A 3 30.41 -36.09 23.42
CA PRO A 3 29.40 -36.74 24.24
C PRO A 3 29.41 -38.26 24.01
N PHE A 4 29.08 -39.00 25.05
CA PHE A 4 28.89 -40.44 25.08
C PHE A 4 27.57 -40.74 25.77
N CYS A 5 26.84 -41.71 25.23
CA CYS A 5 25.70 -42.32 25.89
C CYS A 5 25.66 -43.82 25.62
N ALA A 6 25.09 -44.57 26.55
CA ALA A 6 24.81 -45.99 26.46
C ALA A 6 23.31 -46.23 26.70
N GLY A 7 22.49 -45.95 25.68
CA GLY A 7 21.04 -46.20 25.65
C GLY A 7 20.66 -47.61 25.21
N GLY A 8 21.57 -48.58 25.36
CA GLY A 8 21.42 -49.97 24.88
C GLY A 8 22.35 -50.35 23.71
N SER A 9 23.15 -49.40 23.20
CA SER A 9 24.14 -49.62 22.15
C SER A 9 25.57 -49.37 22.66
N THR A 10 26.53 -50.06 22.05
CA THR A 10 27.95 -49.75 22.19
C THR A 10 28.30 -48.57 21.29
N LEU A 11 28.90 -47.53 21.85
CA LEU A 11 29.49 -46.47 21.03
C LEU A 11 30.92 -46.83 20.71
N THR A 12 31.27 -46.67 19.44
CA THR A 12 32.61 -46.95 18.92
C THR A 12 33.17 -45.68 18.27
N TYR A 13 34.37 -45.29 18.66
CA TYR A 13 35.10 -44.15 18.13
C TYR A 13 36.45 -44.60 17.60
N ALA A 14 36.98 -43.91 16.59
CA ALA A 14 38.39 -44.04 16.25
C ALA A 14 39.23 -43.58 17.45
N ASN A 15 40.25 -44.35 17.79
CA ASN A 15 41.18 -43.94 18.84
C ASN A 15 42.11 -42.84 18.33
N THR A 16 42.68 -42.10 19.28
CA THR A 16 43.78 -41.17 18.98
C THR A 16 45.08 -41.99 18.92
N PHE A 17 46.01 -41.62 18.04
CA PHE A 17 47.34 -42.23 17.91
C PHE A 17 48.31 -41.19 17.31
N GLY A 18 49.61 -41.31 17.60
CA GLY A 18 50.64 -40.38 17.13
C GLY A 18 50.58 -38.97 17.75
N GLU A 19 49.80 -38.79 18.82
CA GLU A 19 49.59 -37.52 19.51
C GLU A 19 50.32 -37.47 20.86
N ALA A 20 50.62 -36.26 21.32
CA ALA A 20 51.22 -36.05 22.63
C ALA A 20 50.25 -36.39 23.78
N ASP A 21 50.81 -36.50 24.98
CA ASP A 21 50.04 -36.63 26.22
C ASP A 21 49.01 -35.50 26.40
N ALA A 22 47.98 -35.76 27.21
CA ALA A 22 46.98 -34.75 27.54
C ALA A 22 47.65 -33.52 28.17
N ASN A 23 47.18 -32.33 27.78
CA ASN A 23 47.71 -31.06 28.28
C ASN A 23 47.73 -31.07 29.83
N PRO A 24 48.88 -30.91 30.49
CA PRO A 24 48.98 -30.96 31.95
C PRO A 24 48.07 -29.98 32.70
N ASN A 25 47.64 -28.90 32.03
CA ASN A 25 46.76 -27.89 32.62
C ASN A 25 45.26 -28.20 32.46
N SER A 26 44.88 -29.30 31.81
CA SER A 26 43.48 -29.67 31.66
C SER A 26 42.86 -30.26 32.94
N ALA A 27 43.68 -30.87 33.81
CA ALA A 27 43.28 -31.47 35.08
C ALA A 27 44.31 -31.16 36.17
N ASP A 28 43.92 -31.07 37.45
CA ASP A 28 44.81 -30.96 38.62
C ASP A 28 45.46 -32.32 38.98
N GLY A 29 45.66 -33.16 37.96
CA GLY A 29 46.16 -34.53 38.06
C GLY A 29 45.27 -35.54 37.33
N TYR A 30 45.93 -36.47 36.64
CA TYR A 30 45.29 -37.57 35.90
C TYR A 30 45.08 -38.83 36.76
N GLY A 31 44.93 -38.63 38.07
CA GLY A 31 44.68 -39.67 39.07
C GLY A 31 45.71 -40.80 39.04
N CYS A 32 45.27 -42.02 38.72
CA CYS A 32 46.13 -43.20 38.68
C CYS A 32 46.99 -43.29 37.41
N LEU A 33 46.70 -42.49 36.37
CA LEU A 33 47.44 -42.51 35.12
C LEU A 33 48.80 -41.82 35.31
N GLY A 34 49.89 -42.57 35.13
CA GLY A 34 51.26 -42.03 35.18
C GLY A 34 51.67 -41.26 33.92
N SER A 35 50.98 -41.48 32.81
CA SER A 35 51.10 -40.79 31.52
C SER A 35 49.76 -40.83 30.82
N THR A 36 49.54 -39.96 29.82
CA THR A 36 48.26 -39.91 29.11
C THR A 36 48.40 -39.91 27.59
N PRO A 37 49.15 -40.88 27.03
CA PRO A 37 49.45 -40.91 25.61
C PRO A 37 48.15 -41.01 24.80
N ASN A 38 48.11 -40.26 23.70
CA ASN A 38 47.01 -40.32 22.74
C ASN A 38 45.62 -40.19 23.39
N PRO A 39 45.34 -39.09 24.09
CA PRO A 39 44.14 -38.95 24.90
C PRO A 39 42.89 -38.66 24.06
N ALA A 40 41.80 -39.35 24.38
CA ALA A 40 40.46 -39.08 23.88
C ALA A 40 39.53 -38.69 25.06
N TRP A 41 38.85 -37.55 24.93
CA TRP A 41 38.00 -37.00 25.99
C TRP A 41 36.51 -37.20 25.68
N PHE A 42 35.79 -37.79 26.62
CA PHE A 42 34.36 -38.04 26.55
C PHE A 42 33.60 -37.47 27.74
N TYR A 43 32.32 -37.19 27.59
CA TYR A 43 31.42 -36.94 28.71
C TYR A 43 30.07 -37.61 28.53
N MET A 44 29.39 -37.88 29.63
CA MET A 44 28.03 -38.40 29.64
C MET A 44 27.15 -37.60 30.60
N GLN A 45 25.85 -37.58 30.31
CA GLN A 45 24.83 -37.14 31.24
C GLN A 45 24.05 -38.37 31.72
N VAL A 46 23.69 -38.40 32.99
CA VAL A 46 22.81 -39.42 33.56
C VAL A 46 21.36 -39.12 33.14
N GLY A 47 20.69 -40.08 32.52
CA GLY A 47 19.27 -39.99 32.16
C GLY A 47 18.40 -40.42 33.34
N GLN A 48 18.59 -41.65 33.82
CA GLN A 48 17.94 -42.18 35.01
C GLN A 48 18.97 -42.47 36.11
N GLY A 49 18.67 -42.06 37.34
CA GLY A 49 19.54 -42.31 38.49
C GLY A 49 19.67 -43.80 38.83
N GLY A 50 20.83 -44.18 39.35
CA GLY A 50 21.19 -45.56 39.72
C GLY A 50 22.69 -45.80 39.56
N THR A 51 23.10 -47.06 39.68
CA THR A 51 24.50 -47.46 39.41
C THR A 51 24.70 -47.60 37.90
N LEU A 52 25.79 -47.05 37.37
CA LEU A 52 26.18 -47.20 35.96
C LEU A 52 27.50 -47.99 35.91
N ASN A 53 27.51 -49.14 35.26
CA ASN A 53 28.73 -49.93 35.04
C ASN A 53 29.08 -49.91 33.55
N PHE A 54 30.30 -49.56 33.23
CA PHE A 54 30.78 -49.47 31.86
C PHE A 54 31.97 -50.38 31.63
N THR A 55 32.07 -50.87 30.40
CA THR A 55 33.26 -51.49 29.85
C THR A 55 33.80 -50.58 28.76
N ILE A 56 35.09 -50.28 28.86
CA ILE A 56 35.89 -49.63 27.82
C ILE A 56 36.73 -50.72 27.18
N SER A 57 36.73 -50.83 25.86
CA SER A 57 37.62 -51.73 25.16
C SER A 57 38.29 -51.05 23.99
N GLN A 58 39.48 -51.51 23.63
CA GLN A 58 40.20 -50.98 22.47
C GLN A 58 40.75 -52.12 21.62
N VAL A 59 40.57 -52.00 20.30
CA VAL A 59 41.14 -52.91 19.31
C VAL A 59 41.89 -52.13 18.24
N ASN A 60 42.99 -52.67 17.72
CA ASN A 60 43.63 -52.09 16.54
C ASN A 60 42.81 -52.35 15.26
N ASN A 61 43.25 -51.80 14.13
CA ASN A 61 42.57 -51.98 12.83
C ASN A 61 42.40 -53.44 12.36
N ASN A 62 43.13 -54.40 12.96
CA ASN A 62 43.00 -55.82 12.66
C ASN A 62 42.05 -56.54 13.65
N GLY A 63 41.39 -55.81 14.55
CA GLY A 63 40.51 -56.36 15.58
C GLY A 63 41.25 -57.00 16.77
N THR A 64 42.57 -56.82 16.89
CA THR A 64 43.34 -57.32 18.04
C THR A 64 43.22 -56.34 19.20
N GLY A 65 42.91 -56.85 20.39
CA GLY A 65 42.86 -56.03 21.61
C GLY A 65 44.21 -55.34 21.88
N ILE A 66 44.17 -54.05 22.16
CA ILE A 66 45.34 -53.22 22.49
C ILE A 66 45.08 -52.43 23.77
N ASP A 67 46.15 -52.11 24.48
CA ASP A 67 46.13 -51.50 25.81
C ASP A 67 45.32 -50.20 25.86
N VAL A 68 44.42 -50.10 26.84
CA VAL A 68 43.55 -48.93 27.03
C VAL A 68 43.51 -48.58 28.50
N ASP A 69 43.83 -47.34 28.83
CA ASP A 69 43.69 -46.82 30.19
C ASP A 69 42.60 -45.76 30.24
N PHE A 70 42.11 -45.47 31.44
CA PHE A 70 41.13 -44.40 31.59
C PHE A 70 41.17 -43.75 32.98
N ILE A 71 40.59 -42.56 33.04
CA ILE A 71 40.18 -41.92 34.28
C ILE A 71 38.84 -41.23 34.08
N ALA A 72 37.98 -41.33 35.09
CA ALA A 72 36.67 -40.70 35.11
C ALA A 72 36.53 -39.71 36.28
N TRP A 73 35.84 -38.59 36.05
CA TRP A 73 35.51 -37.59 37.06
C TRP A 73 34.02 -37.22 37.06
N GLY A 74 33.53 -36.78 38.22
CA GLY A 74 32.17 -36.28 38.44
C GLY A 74 31.69 -36.54 39.88
N PRO A 75 30.40 -36.33 40.18
CA PRO A 75 29.39 -35.74 39.30
C PRO A 75 29.59 -34.23 39.12
N PHE A 76 29.17 -33.72 37.97
CA PHE A 76 29.09 -32.29 37.69
C PHE A 76 27.66 -31.87 37.36
N ASN A 77 27.36 -30.58 37.54
CA ASN A 77 26.01 -30.03 37.34
C ASN A 77 25.81 -29.41 35.94
N GLY A 78 26.67 -29.71 34.97
CA GLY A 78 26.55 -29.21 33.60
C GLY A 78 27.53 -29.84 32.60
N PRO A 79 27.34 -29.58 31.29
CA PRO A 79 28.25 -30.01 30.22
C PRO A 79 29.53 -29.15 30.16
N PRO A 80 30.49 -29.40 29.23
CA PRO A 80 31.61 -28.47 29.00
C PRO A 80 31.07 -27.03 28.78
N PRO A 81 31.76 -25.97 29.24
CA PRO A 81 33.20 -25.91 29.55
C PRO A 81 33.56 -26.02 31.03
N ILE A 82 32.69 -26.52 31.93
CA ILE A 82 33.01 -26.62 33.37
C ILE A 82 34.15 -27.63 33.69
N PHE A 83 34.69 -28.29 32.68
CA PHE A 83 35.75 -29.29 32.78
C PHE A 83 37.11 -28.61 32.59
N GLY A 84 37.80 -28.41 33.70
CA GLY A 84 39.13 -27.82 33.78
C GLY A 84 39.80 -28.20 35.10
N PRO A 85 41.03 -27.77 35.36
CA PRO A 85 41.85 -28.27 36.46
C PRO A 85 41.20 -28.10 37.83
N THR A 86 40.45 -27.01 38.04
CA THR A 86 39.70 -26.78 39.28
C THR A 86 38.68 -27.89 39.59
N ASN A 87 38.08 -28.49 38.56
CA ASN A 87 37.00 -29.48 38.71
C ASN A 87 37.44 -30.91 38.37
N LEU A 88 38.48 -31.09 37.56
CA LEU A 88 39.09 -32.39 37.25
C LEU A 88 40.26 -32.61 38.20
N ASN A 89 39.97 -33.03 39.42
CA ASN A 89 40.93 -33.13 40.53
C ASN A 89 40.69 -34.43 41.34
N PRO A 90 41.59 -34.80 42.28
CA PRO A 90 41.45 -36.04 43.04
C PRO A 90 40.14 -36.17 43.85
N GLY A 91 39.52 -35.05 44.23
CA GLY A 91 38.25 -35.03 44.97
C GLY A 91 37.01 -35.30 44.10
N THR A 92 37.14 -35.21 42.77
CA THR A 92 36.06 -35.51 41.82
C THR A 92 36.35 -36.77 41.00
N THR A 93 37.49 -37.44 41.22
CA THR A 93 37.81 -38.72 40.56
C THR A 93 36.82 -39.79 41.02
N VAL A 94 36.16 -40.42 40.05
CA VAL A 94 35.17 -41.48 40.30
C VAL A 94 35.82 -42.84 40.20
N ASP A 95 36.62 -43.04 39.15
CA ASP A 95 37.27 -44.32 38.87
C ASP A 95 38.46 -44.10 37.94
N CYS A 96 39.44 -45.00 37.95
CA CYS A 96 40.65 -44.90 37.15
C CYS A 96 41.34 -46.26 37.07
N SER A 97 41.85 -46.62 35.89
CA SER A 97 42.68 -47.81 35.72
C SER A 97 43.80 -47.58 34.71
N PHE A 98 44.92 -48.29 34.91
CA PHE A 98 46.13 -48.27 34.10
C PHE A 98 46.63 -49.70 33.78
N SER A 99 45.72 -50.67 33.72
CA SER A 99 46.10 -52.07 33.52
C SER A 99 46.44 -52.33 32.06
N TYR A 100 47.45 -53.17 31.80
CA TYR A 100 47.94 -53.51 30.46
C TYR A 100 47.00 -54.37 29.59
N VAL A 101 45.69 -54.22 29.76
CA VAL A 101 44.65 -55.06 29.16
C VAL A 101 43.84 -54.23 28.17
N ALA A 102 43.32 -54.90 27.15
CA ALA A 102 42.51 -54.24 26.12
C ALA A 102 41.08 -53.90 26.55
N ILE A 103 40.71 -54.23 27.78
CA ILE A 103 39.35 -54.11 28.32
C ILE A 103 39.45 -53.63 29.77
N GLU A 104 38.92 -52.44 30.02
CA GLU A 104 38.82 -51.83 31.33
C GLU A 104 37.35 -51.69 31.75
N ASN A 105 37.10 -51.67 33.06
CA ASN A 105 35.76 -51.49 33.59
C ASN A 105 35.74 -50.34 34.57
N PHE A 106 34.71 -49.50 34.48
CA PHE A 106 34.53 -48.41 35.43
C PHE A 106 33.09 -48.31 35.91
N SER A 107 32.90 -47.89 37.15
CA SER A 107 31.58 -47.81 37.76
C SER A 107 31.30 -46.44 38.36
N VAL A 108 30.09 -45.95 38.13
CA VAL A 108 29.54 -44.77 38.80
C VAL A 108 28.47 -45.25 39.77
N SER A 109 28.76 -45.17 41.06
CA SER A 109 27.80 -45.53 42.10
C SER A 109 26.84 -44.37 42.40
N ASN A 110 25.55 -44.70 42.61
CA ASN A 110 24.51 -43.76 43.04
C ASN A 110 24.38 -42.49 42.16
N ALA A 111 24.54 -42.63 40.85
CA ALA A 111 24.38 -41.53 39.91
C ALA A 111 22.95 -40.98 39.98
N GLN A 112 22.78 -39.67 39.87
CA GLN A 112 21.48 -39.00 39.86
C GLN A 112 21.20 -38.44 38.47
N ALA A 113 19.92 -38.47 38.07
CA ALA A 113 19.49 -37.90 36.79
C ALA A 113 19.96 -36.44 36.65
N GLY A 114 20.44 -36.09 35.45
CA GLY A 114 20.97 -34.77 35.12
C GLY A 114 22.44 -34.55 35.48
N GLN A 115 23.08 -35.41 36.28
CA GLN A 115 24.51 -35.31 36.58
C GLN A 115 25.37 -35.60 35.34
N TYR A 116 26.54 -34.96 35.28
CA TYR A 116 27.52 -35.16 34.22
C TYR A 116 28.78 -35.83 34.75
N TYR A 117 29.40 -36.64 33.90
CA TYR A 117 30.68 -37.30 34.16
C TYR A 117 31.59 -37.16 32.95
N VAL A 118 32.88 -37.03 33.21
CA VAL A 118 33.94 -36.90 32.20
C VAL A 118 34.79 -38.15 32.23
N VAL A 119 35.16 -38.69 31.07
CA VAL A 119 36.06 -39.82 30.94
C VAL A 119 37.17 -39.45 29.97
N LEU A 120 38.41 -39.52 30.43
CA LEU A 120 39.59 -39.52 29.57
C LEU A 120 39.98 -40.97 29.32
N ILE A 121 40.18 -41.32 28.05
CA ILE A 121 40.67 -42.65 27.63
C ILE A 121 41.98 -42.45 26.89
N THR A 122 42.99 -43.27 27.19
CA THR A 122 44.33 -43.15 26.59
C THR A 122 44.68 -44.38 25.78
N ASN A 123 45.29 -44.17 24.62
CA ASN A 123 45.81 -45.25 23.78
C ASN A 123 47.32 -45.42 24.04
N TYR A 124 47.63 -46.20 25.08
CA TYR A 124 49.02 -46.46 25.48
C TYR A 124 49.81 -47.24 24.44
N SER A 125 49.13 -48.06 23.64
CA SER A 125 49.75 -48.86 22.57
C SER A 125 50.21 -48.04 21.36
N ASP A 126 49.80 -46.78 21.24
CA ASP A 126 50.09 -45.87 20.12
C ASP A 126 49.80 -46.49 18.73
N GLN A 127 48.75 -47.30 18.67
CA GLN A 127 48.32 -47.98 17.44
C GLN A 127 46.96 -47.45 16.98
N PRO A 128 46.75 -47.25 15.66
CA PRO A 128 45.44 -46.89 15.13
C PRO A 128 44.44 -48.04 15.32
N GLY A 129 43.22 -47.68 15.70
CA GLY A 129 42.19 -48.61 16.11
C GLY A 129 40.88 -47.95 16.49
N GLN A 130 40.07 -48.69 17.24
CA GLN A 130 38.77 -48.25 17.73
C GLN A 130 38.66 -48.46 19.23
N ILE A 131 38.13 -47.45 19.93
CA ILE A 131 37.69 -47.54 21.33
C ILE A 131 36.19 -47.78 21.33
N SER A 132 35.72 -48.71 22.14
CA SER A 132 34.31 -48.97 22.40
C SER A 132 33.96 -48.72 23.85
N LEU A 133 32.84 -48.05 24.10
CA LEU A 133 32.29 -47.81 25.43
C LEU A 133 30.88 -48.40 25.49
N THR A 134 30.64 -49.25 26.49
CA THR A 134 29.37 -49.97 26.65
C THR A 134 28.94 -49.97 28.10
N GLN A 135 27.70 -49.57 28.41
CA GLN A 135 27.14 -49.81 29.75
C GLN A 135 26.66 -51.26 29.86
N THR A 136 27.18 -52.00 30.83
CA THR A 136 27.00 -53.46 30.95
C THR A 136 25.85 -53.87 31.87
N ASN A 137 25.36 -52.97 32.72
CA ASN A 137 24.31 -53.27 33.69
C ASN A 137 22.92 -52.73 33.32
N ILE A 138 22.71 -52.26 32.07
CA ILE A 138 21.41 -51.75 31.61
C ILE A 138 20.30 -52.78 31.88
N GLY A 139 19.18 -52.32 32.44
CA GLY A 139 18.01 -53.14 32.74
C GLY A 139 18.12 -54.03 33.99
N GLN A 140 19.26 -54.00 34.69
CA GLN A 140 19.40 -54.70 35.98
C GLN A 140 18.77 -53.89 37.14
N PRO A 141 18.32 -54.54 38.23
CA PRO A 141 17.79 -53.84 39.39
C PRO A 141 18.80 -52.82 39.97
N GLY A 142 18.36 -51.57 40.13
CA GLY A 142 19.20 -50.48 40.65
C GLY A 142 20.18 -49.87 39.63
N ALA A 143 20.16 -50.32 38.36
CA ALA A 143 20.92 -49.69 37.30
C ALA A 143 20.31 -48.36 36.87
N GLY A 144 21.16 -47.37 36.65
CA GLY A 144 20.77 -46.12 35.99
C GLY A 144 20.87 -46.22 34.47
N THR A 145 20.61 -45.11 33.79
CA THR A 145 20.85 -44.97 32.34
C THR A 145 21.56 -43.65 32.05
N THR A 146 22.17 -43.55 30.88
CA THR A 146 22.69 -42.27 30.35
C THR A 146 21.61 -41.59 29.50
N ASN A 147 21.63 -40.26 29.46
CA ASN A 147 20.81 -39.48 28.54
C ASN A 147 21.47 -39.50 27.16
N CYS A 148 20.78 -40.05 26.16
CA CYS A 148 21.31 -40.12 24.81
C CYS A 148 20.95 -38.92 23.93
N ASP A 149 20.08 -38.03 24.37
CA ASP A 149 19.71 -36.82 23.61
C ASP A 149 20.89 -35.84 23.48
N ILE A 150 21.92 -36.00 24.32
CA ILE A 150 23.16 -35.23 24.24
C ILE A 150 24.06 -35.64 23.06
N VAL A 151 23.78 -36.80 22.45
CA VAL A 151 24.55 -37.32 21.32
C VAL A 151 23.85 -36.89 20.03
N CYS A 152 24.54 -36.08 19.23
CA CYS A 152 24.00 -35.44 18.03
C CYS A 152 22.78 -34.54 18.32
N PRO A 153 22.98 -33.38 18.98
CA PRO A 153 21.87 -32.47 19.26
C PRO A 153 21.20 -32.03 17.95
N LEU A 154 19.96 -32.47 17.76
CA LEU A 154 19.14 -32.12 16.61
C LEU A 154 18.30 -30.88 16.96
N THR A 155 18.40 -29.84 16.15
CA THR A 155 17.56 -28.65 16.22
C THR A 155 17.21 -28.19 14.80
N LEU A 156 16.07 -27.50 14.69
CA LEU A 156 15.58 -26.84 13.48
C LEU A 156 15.61 -25.30 13.61
N GLY A 157 16.14 -24.78 14.71
CA GLY A 157 16.03 -23.36 15.08
C GLY A 157 14.94 -23.10 16.10
N SER A 158 14.62 -21.83 16.30
CA SER A 158 13.49 -21.40 17.15
C SER A 158 12.20 -21.31 16.33
N ASP A 159 11.06 -21.34 17.02
CA ASP A 159 9.77 -21.06 16.41
C ASP A 159 9.75 -19.64 15.81
N PHE A 160 8.99 -19.46 14.73
CA PHE A 160 8.90 -18.18 14.03
C PHE A 160 7.55 -18.01 13.31
N GLU A 161 7.28 -16.79 12.86
CA GLU A 161 6.11 -16.45 12.05
C GLU A 161 6.46 -16.44 10.56
N LEU A 162 5.60 -17.04 9.73
CA LEU A 162 5.71 -17.04 8.28
C LEU A 162 4.61 -16.16 7.68
N CYS A 163 5.04 -15.10 6.99
CA CYS A 163 4.12 -14.19 6.34
C CYS A 163 3.37 -14.86 5.18
N PRO A 164 2.10 -14.50 4.93
CA PRO A 164 1.33 -15.02 3.80
C PRO A 164 2.09 -14.87 2.46
N GLY A 165 2.09 -15.93 1.64
CA GLY A 165 2.76 -15.95 0.34
C GLY A 165 4.29 -16.11 0.37
N SER A 166 4.93 -16.05 1.55
CA SER A 166 6.36 -16.24 1.70
C SER A 166 6.76 -17.72 1.80
N THR A 167 8.05 -18.01 1.64
CA THR A 167 8.63 -19.35 1.87
C THR A 167 9.77 -19.28 2.88
N ALA A 168 10.01 -20.37 3.61
CA ALA A 168 11.13 -20.52 4.52
C ALA A 168 11.83 -21.87 4.28
N SER A 169 13.14 -21.94 4.57
CA SER A 169 13.92 -23.17 4.49
C SER A 169 14.28 -23.63 5.91
N LEU A 170 13.75 -24.77 6.31
CA LEU A 170 14.12 -25.46 7.54
C LEU A 170 15.33 -26.34 7.28
N ALA A 171 16.27 -26.41 8.22
CA ALA A 171 17.46 -27.24 8.10
C ALA A 171 17.74 -28.01 9.39
N SER A 172 18.04 -29.31 9.25
CA SER A 172 18.56 -30.13 10.35
C SER A 172 19.97 -29.68 10.73
N SER A 173 20.22 -29.46 12.03
CA SER A 173 21.58 -29.25 12.56
C SER A 173 22.51 -30.47 12.42
N ILE A 174 21.93 -31.66 12.22
CA ILE A 174 22.69 -32.87 11.88
C ILE A 174 22.85 -32.93 10.37
N GLU A 175 24.10 -32.81 9.90
CA GLU A 175 24.49 -33.03 8.50
C GLU A 175 24.95 -34.47 8.25
N ASP A 176 25.03 -34.89 6.98
CA ASP A 176 25.51 -36.22 6.55
C ASP A 176 24.84 -37.43 7.24
N ALA A 177 23.56 -37.30 7.58
CA ALA A 177 22.77 -38.42 8.09
C ALA A 177 22.50 -39.46 6.99
N THR A 178 22.31 -40.72 7.40
CA THR A 178 21.92 -41.81 6.49
C THR A 178 20.49 -41.66 5.98
N SER A 179 19.60 -41.00 6.74
CA SER A 179 18.28 -40.62 6.24
C SER A 179 17.71 -39.41 6.97
N TYR A 180 16.89 -38.64 6.24
CA TYR A 180 16.00 -37.60 6.75
C TYR A 180 14.57 -37.96 6.33
N GLN A 181 13.60 -37.75 7.22
CA GLN A 181 12.18 -37.88 6.91
C GLN A 181 11.43 -36.72 7.57
N TRP A 182 10.82 -35.87 6.74
CA TRP A 182 10.02 -34.74 7.21
C TRP A 182 8.55 -35.13 7.36
N SER A 183 7.89 -34.54 8.36
CA SER A 183 6.48 -34.73 8.66
C SER A 183 5.83 -33.44 9.13
N ASP A 184 4.53 -33.31 8.89
CA ASP A 184 3.67 -32.23 9.39
C ASP A 184 2.44 -32.82 10.09
N ALA A 185 1.42 -31.99 10.36
CA ALA A 185 0.17 -32.43 10.99
C ALA A 185 -0.59 -33.52 10.21
N ASN A 186 -0.34 -33.68 8.91
CA ASN A 186 -0.95 -34.69 8.04
C ASN A 186 -0.11 -35.98 7.94
N GLY A 187 1.05 -36.04 8.61
CA GLY A 187 1.96 -37.17 8.59
C GLY A 187 3.21 -36.90 7.75
N VAL A 188 3.78 -37.95 7.15
CA VAL A 188 5.03 -37.86 6.40
C VAL A 188 4.84 -37.05 5.12
N ILE A 189 5.71 -36.07 4.88
CA ILE A 189 5.71 -35.27 3.65
C ILE A 189 6.44 -36.08 2.57
N ALA A 190 5.66 -36.58 1.60
CA ALA A 190 6.18 -37.49 0.57
C ALA A 190 7.32 -36.86 -0.25
N GLY A 191 8.42 -37.62 -0.42
CA GLY A 191 9.57 -37.21 -1.23
C GLY A 191 10.56 -36.26 -0.54
N GLN A 192 10.26 -35.77 0.66
CA GLN A 192 11.13 -34.87 1.41
C GLN A 192 12.14 -35.66 2.26
N THR A 193 13.27 -36.01 1.64
CA THR A 193 14.34 -36.83 2.28
C THR A 193 15.69 -36.11 2.35
N GLY A 194 15.73 -34.81 2.09
CA GLY A 194 16.92 -33.97 2.22
C GLY A 194 17.14 -33.46 3.64
N ASN A 195 18.33 -32.89 3.90
CA ASN A 195 18.66 -32.21 5.15
C ASN A 195 17.88 -30.89 5.34
N THR A 196 17.29 -30.36 4.26
CA THR A 196 16.47 -29.14 4.25
C THR A 196 15.05 -29.43 3.78
N LEU A 197 14.10 -28.61 4.24
CA LEU A 197 12.72 -28.58 3.77
C LEU A 197 12.30 -27.13 3.49
N VAL A 198 11.81 -26.86 2.28
CA VAL A 198 11.19 -25.57 1.95
C VAL A 198 9.70 -25.65 2.26
N ILE A 199 9.21 -24.70 3.06
CA ILE A 199 7.81 -24.60 3.48
C ILE A 199 7.20 -23.29 2.99
N SER A 200 5.89 -23.28 2.80
CA SER A 200 5.10 -22.11 2.38
C SER A 200 3.80 -21.96 3.17
N ALA A 201 3.65 -22.67 4.26
CA ALA A 201 2.46 -22.67 5.10
C ALA A 201 2.85 -22.73 6.58
N PRO A 202 2.05 -22.13 7.48
CA PRO A 202 2.21 -22.32 8.91
C PRO A 202 1.88 -23.77 9.29
N GLY A 203 2.49 -24.25 10.36
CA GLY A 203 2.32 -25.60 10.86
C GLY A 203 3.48 -26.00 11.77
N THR A 204 3.34 -27.16 12.41
CA THR A 204 4.47 -27.78 13.11
C THR A 204 5.13 -28.79 12.19
N TYR A 205 6.41 -28.58 11.92
CA TYR A 205 7.22 -29.45 11.07
C TYR A 205 8.19 -30.24 11.93
N THR A 206 8.26 -31.55 11.71
CA THR A 206 9.15 -32.45 12.44
C THR A 206 10.06 -33.18 11.46
N VAL A 207 11.36 -33.19 11.73
CA VAL A 207 12.33 -34.03 11.01
C VAL A 207 12.71 -35.23 11.87
N THR A 208 12.74 -36.42 11.27
CA THR A 208 13.32 -37.64 11.85
C THR A 208 14.62 -37.94 11.13
N VAL A 209 15.71 -38.13 11.89
CA VAL A 209 17.07 -38.31 11.38
C VAL A 209 17.64 -39.63 11.86
N ASN A 210 18.26 -40.38 10.96
CA ASN A 210 19.09 -41.54 11.30
C ASN A 210 20.53 -41.28 10.88
N LYS A 211 21.46 -41.30 11.83
CA LYS A 211 22.90 -41.17 11.57
C LYS A 211 23.67 -42.14 12.46
N PRO A 212 24.64 -42.91 11.93
CA PRO A 212 25.52 -43.75 12.73
C PRO A 212 26.18 -42.95 13.86
N GLY A 213 26.11 -43.47 15.09
CA GLY A 213 26.62 -42.79 16.29
C GLY A 213 25.59 -41.89 16.99
N CYS A 214 24.41 -41.67 16.43
CA CYS A 214 23.29 -40.97 17.08
C CYS A 214 22.20 -41.96 17.52
N VAL A 215 21.23 -41.49 18.30
CA VAL A 215 20.03 -42.28 18.64
C VAL A 215 19.24 -42.57 17.37
N ALA A 216 18.76 -43.81 17.22
CA ALA A 216 17.92 -44.18 16.09
C ALA A 216 16.63 -43.34 16.10
N ASN A 217 16.24 -42.83 14.92
CA ASN A 217 15.09 -41.96 14.73
C ASN A 217 15.09 -40.72 15.65
N THR A 218 16.22 -40.02 15.75
CA THR A 218 16.29 -38.75 16.49
C THR A 218 15.35 -37.74 15.83
N THR A 219 14.50 -37.06 16.61
CA THR A 219 13.52 -36.10 16.08
C THR A 219 13.72 -34.68 16.63
N ALA A 220 13.36 -33.69 15.82
CA ALA A 220 13.18 -32.31 16.27
C ALA A 220 12.02 -31.67 15.52
N SER A 221 11.35 -30.74 16.19
CA SER A 221 10.21 -30.00 15.66
C SER A 221 10.45 -28.50 15.72
N VAL A 222 9.84 -27.77 14.79
CA VAL A 222 9.69 -26.32 14.81
C VAL A 222 8.23 -25.98 14.54
N THR A 223 7.71 -25.02 15.29
CA THR A 223 6.37 -24.49 15.07
C THR A 223 6.46 -23.18 14.29
N VAL A 224 5.77 -23.15 13.16
CA VAL A 224 5.66 -22.00 12.28
C VAL A 224 4.23 -21.49 12.39
N THR A 225 4.08 -20.24 12.81
CA THR A 225 2.77 -19.59 12.98
C THR A 225 2.51 -18.62 11.84
N ALA A 226 1.25 -18.25 11.63
CA ALA A 226 0.91 -17.14 10.74
C ALA A 226 0.60 -15.91 11.62
N PRO A 227 1.03 -14.71 11.20
CA PRO A 227 0.64 -13.48 11.86
C PRO A 227 -0.87 -13.26 11.69
N ASP A 228 -1.44 -12.40 12.54
CA ASP A 228 -2.79 -11.92 12.34
C ASP A 228 -2.88 -11.15 11.00
N PRO A 229 -3.98 -11.29 10.24
CA PRO A 229 -4.15 -10.54 9.00
C PRO A 229 -4.10 -9.03 9.25
N ILE A 230 -3.27 -8.32 8.48
CA ILE A 230 -3.18 -6.85 8.55
C ILE A 230 -4.45 -6.25 7.91
N PRO A 231 -5.30 -5.51 8.66
CA PRO A 231 -6.51 -4.91 8.12
C PRO A 231 -6.20 -3.61 7.37
N VAL A 232 -5.60 -3.72 6.19
CA VAL A 232 -5.32 -2.57 5.31
C VAL A 232 -6.62 -1.87 4.88
N GLY A 233 -6.65 -0.55 4.95
CA GLY A 233 -7.75 0.23 4.38
C GLY A 233 -7.57 0.50 2.89
N ASP A 234 -8.66 0.90 2.23
CA ASP A 234 -8.66 1.22 0.81
C ASP A 234 -8.23 2.70 0.63
N PRO A 235 -7.09 2.98 -0.03
CA PRO A 235 -6.70 4.35 -0.34
C PRO A 235 -7.60 4.97 -1.41
N ASP A 236 -7.78 6.29 -1.36
CA ASP A 236 -8.47 7.06 -2.38
C ASP A 236 -7.53 7.41 -3.55
N ASP A 237 -8.08 7.57 -4.75
CA ASP A 237 -7.33 8.13 -5.87
C ASP A 237 -6.99 9.60 -5.57
N LEU A 238 -5.74 9.99 -5.81
CA LEU A 238 -5.30 11.37 -5.58
C LEU A 238 -5.44 12.17 -6.87
N SER A 239 -6.21 13.26 -6.82
CA SER A 239 -6.45 14.10 -7.98
C SER A 239 -5.91 15.52 -7.79
N VAL A 240 -5.46 16.14 -8.89
CA VAL A 240 -5.00 17.53 -8.90
C VAL A 240 -5.53 18.28 -10.11
N CYS A 241 -5.78 19.57 -9.95
CA CYS A 241 -6.13 20.46 -11.03
C CYS A 241 -4.88 20.91 -11.82
N ALA A 242 -4.83 20.57 -13.11
CA ALA A 242 -3.71 20.85 -13.99
C ALA A 242 -3.72 22.27 -14.55
N VAL A 243 -3.05 23.18 -13.84
CA VAL A 243 -2.80 24.55 -14.30
C VAL A 243 -1.48 24.60 -15.07
N GLY A 244 -1.56 24.67 -16.41
CA GLY A 244 -0.39 24.75 -17.29
C GLY A 244 0.30 23.41 -17.54
N PRO A 245 1.51 23.41 -18.15
CA PRO A 245 2.26 22.18 -18.38
C PRO A 245 2.80 21.61 -17.05
N GLY A 246 2.68 20.29 -16.87
CA GLY A 246 3.23 19.57 -15.71
C GLY A 246 4.76 19.60 -15.60
N PRO A 247 5.33 18.99 -14.55
CA PRO A 247 4.67 18.08 -13.61
C PRO A 247 3.81 18.78 -12.56
N TYR A 248 2.85 18.03 -12.01
CA TYR A 248 1.96 18.43 -10.92
C TYR A 248 2.38 17.76 -9.61
N THR A 249 1.98 18.36 -8.50
CA THR A 249 2.37 17.92 -7.15
C THR A 249 1.24 17.13 -6.50
N TYR A 250 1.49 15.87 -6.15
CA TYR A 250 0.58 15.02 -5.39
C TYR A 250 1.10 14.84 -3.96
N ASN A 251 0.22 14.87 -2.96
CA ASN A 251 0.57 14.53 -1.59
C ASN A 251 0.15 13.09 -1.28
N LEU A 252 1.07 12.14 -1.47
CA LEU A 252 0.81 10.72 -1.23
C LEU A 252 0.39 10.44 0.21
N SER A 253 0.83 11.28 1.16
CA SER A 253 0.48 11.12 2.58
C SER A 253 -0.98 11.39 2.91
N ASP A 254 -1.76 11.96 1.98
CA ASP A 254 -3.20 12.14 2.15
C ASP A 254 -3.91 10.77 2.33
N ASN A 255 -3.35 9.69 1.77
CA ASN A 255 -3.87 8.33 1.93
C ASN A 255 -3.37 7.60 3.19
N THR A 256 -2.38 8.14 3.93
CA THR A 256 -1.71 7.37 5.01
C THR A 256 -2.68 6.90 6.09
N ASP A 257 -3.58 7.77 6.55
CA ASP A 257 -4.53 7.43 7.63
C ASP A 257 -5.57 6.41 7.17
N ASP A 258 -6.03 6.50 5.91
CA ASP A 258 -6.98 5.55 5.32
C ASP A 258 -6.33 4.17 5.15
N ILE A 259 -5.10 4.11 4.66
CA ILE A 259 -4.33 2.85 4.53
C ILE A 259 -4.14 2.19 5.90
N LEU A 260 -3.80 2.98 6.93
CA LEU A 260 -3.63 2.48 8.30
C LEU A 260 -4.95 1.96 8.88
N ASN A 261 -6.11 2.53 8.52
CA ASN A 261 -7.42 2.05 8.96
C ASN A 261 -7.51 1.84 10.49
N GLY A 262 -6.91 2.77 11.25
CA GLY A 262 -6.85 2.73 12.72
C GLY A 262 -5.70 1.90 13.32
N LEU A 263 -4.80 1.33 12.50
CA LEU A 263 -3.55 0.75 12.95
C LEU A 263 -2.61 1.82 13.53
N ASP A 264 -1.85 1.46 14.57
CA ASP A 264 -0.92 2.38 15.23
C ASP A 264 0.35 2.57 14.37
N PRO A 265 0.68 3.79 13.94
CA PRO A 265 1.85 4.07 13.10
C PRO A 265 3.19 3.80 13.81
N VAL A 266 3.20 3.51 15.11
CA VAL A 266 4.40 3.01 15.82
C VAL A 266 4.73 1.57 15.43
N PHE A 267 3.71 0.76 15.12
CA PHE A 267 3.88 -0.65 14.76
C PHE A 267 3.75 -0.92 13.27
N PHE A 268 3.16 0.01 12.52
CA PHE A 268 2.93 -0.14 11.08
C PHE A 268 3.50 1.03 10.30
N GLU A 269 4.33 0.73 9.31
CA GLU A 269 4.97 1.69 8.41
C GLU A 269 4.32 1.64 7.04
N VAL A 270 3.98 2.82 6.49
CA VAL A 270 3.45 2.99 5.13
C VAL A 270 4.55 3.56 4.23
N SER A 271 4.82 2.90 3.11
CA SER A 271 5.71 3.40 2.07
C SER A 271 5.06 3.33 0.69
N TYR A 272 5.42 4.28 -0.18
CA TYR A 272 4.86 4.44 -1.52
C TYR A 272 5.92 4.10 -2.57
N HIS A 273 5.50 3.48 -3.67
CA HIS A 273 6.39 2.89 -4.67
C HIS A 273 5.83 3.05 -6.08
N ILE A 274 6.73 3.11 -7.07
CA ILE A 274 6.36 3.30 -8.49
C ILE A 274 5.89 2.00 -9.16
N SER A 275 6.09 0.84 -8.52
CA SER A 275 5.71 -0.46 -9.05
C SER A 275 5.35 -1.46 -7.96
N GLN A 276 4.52 -2.45 -8.32
CA GLN A 276 4.21 -3.59 -7.44
C GLN A 276 5.48 -4.33 -7.01
N PHE A 277 6.44 -4.49 -7.93
CA PHE A 277 7.71 -5.16 -7.64
C PHE A 277 8.49 -4.44 -6.54
N ASP A 278 8.56 -3.11 -6.59
CA ASP A 278 9.22 -2.32 -5.55
C ASP A 278 8.47 -2.39 -4.21
N ALA A 279 7.13 -2.40 -4.23
CA ALA A 279 6.35 -2.57 -3.01
C ALA A 279 6.55 -3.97 -2.37
N ASP A 280 6.75 -5.01 -3.19
CA ASP A 280 6.96 -6.38 -2.72
C ASP A 280 8.40 -6.62 -2.23
N ASP A 281 9.41 -6.16 -2.97
CA ASP A 281 10.84 -6.42 -2.70
C ASP A 281 11.52 -5.32 -1.86
N PHE A 282 10.73 -4.44 -1.23
CA PHE A 282 11.24 -3.30 -0.45
C PHE A 282 12.16 -2.39 -1.28
N GLY A 283 11.74 -2.11 -2.52
CA GLY A 283 12.39 -1.16 -3.43
C GLY A 283 12.33 0.28 -2.92
N PRO A 284 12.90 1.24 -3.67
CA PRO A 284 12.99 2.63 -3.23
C PRO A 284 11.61 3.23 -2.94
N ALA A 285 11.49 3.90 -1.78
CA ALA A 285 10.28 4.64 -1.42
C ALA A 285 10.23 6.00 -2.14
N LEU A 286 9.05 6.37 -2.61
CA LEU A 286 8.75 7.69 -3.18
C LEU A 286 8.64 8.74 -2.05
N PRO A 287 9.00 10.01 -2.32
CA PRO A 287 8.70 11.10 -1.41
C PRO A 287 7.19 11.30 -1.29
N THR A 288 6.71 11.68 -0.09
CA THR A 288 5.27 11.94 0.14
C THR A 288 4.77 13.12 -0.70
N THR A 289 5.61 14.12 -0.95
CA THR A 289 5.35 15.15 -1.98
C THR A 289 5.95 14.69 -3.30
N TYR A 290 5.11 14.19 -4.20
CA TYR A 290 5.52 13.52 -5.42
C TYR A 290 5.17 14.33 -6.68
N GLN A 291 6.09 14.40 -7.63
CA GLN A 291 5.93 15.15 -8.89
C GLN A 291 5.63 14.20 -10.04
N SER A 292 4.48 14.36 -10.68
CA SER A 292 4.06 13.51 -11.79
C SER A 292 3.21 14.28 -12.82
N ASN A 293 3.13 13.75 -14.05
CA ASN A 293 2.12 14.22 -15.01
C ASN A 293 0.73 13.61 -14.75
N GLY A 294 0.64 12.68 -13.79
CA GLY A 294 -0.53 11.86 -13.47
C GLY A 294 -0.81 10.76 -14.50
N GLY A 295 -1.86 9.99 -14.24
CA GLY A 295 -2.24 8.80 -15.00
C GLY A 295 -1.47 7.52 -14.65
N GLU A 296 -0.62 7.57 -13.61
CA GLU A 296 0.12 6.41 -13.12
C GLU A 296 -0.46 5.88 -11.81
N THR A 297 -0.21 4.59 -11.56
CA THR A 297 -0.61 3.88 -10.35
C THR A 297 0.52 3.92 -9.33
N ILE A 298 0.22 4.35 -8.11
CA ILE A 298 1.13 4.29 -6.98
C ILE A 298 0.83 3.03 -6.18
N PHE A 299 1.87 2.26 -5.91
CA PHE A 299 1.80 1.05 -5.10
C PHE A 299 2.20 1.38 -3.67
N VAL A 300 1.52 0.80 -2.71
CA VAL A 300 1.70 1.05 -1.28
C VAL A 300 2.13 -0.24 -0.64
N ARG A 301 3.11 -0.16 0.25
CA ARG A 301 3.46 -1.23 1.18
C ARG A 301 3.09 -0.78 2.60
N LEU A 302 2.30 -1.60 3.28
CA LEU A 302 2.00 -1.47 4.69
C LEU A 302 2.71 -2.62 5.42
N GLN A 303 3.70 -2.30 6.24
CA GLN A 303 4.57 -3.28 6.90
C GLN A 303 4.47 -3.18 8.43
N ASP A 304 4.37 -4.34 9.10
CA ASP A 304 4.58 -4.43 10.55
C ASP A 304 6.08 -4.32 10.85
N VAL A 305 6.48 -3.42 11.74
CA VAL A 305 7.89 -3.16 12.06
C VAL A 305 8.54 -4.25 12.90
N ASN A 306 7.75 -5.10 13.57
CA ASN A 306 8.25 -6.17 14.43
C ASN A 306 8.39 -7.50 13.70
N THR A 307 7.81 -7.63 12.51
CA THR A 307 7.79 -8.86 11.72
C THR A 307 8.24 -8.56 10.28
N PRO A 308 8.61 -9.57 9.48
CA PRO A 308 8.87 -9.34 8.06
C PRO A 308 7.58 -9.17 7.23
N CYS A 309 6.41 -9.10 7.87
CA CYS A 309 5.13 -9.21 7.19
C CYS A 309 4.62 -7.86 6.70
N TYR A 310 4.10 -7.88 5.48
CA TYR A 310 3.57 -6.72 4.81
C TYR A 310 2.38 -7.11 3.95
N ILE A 311 1.59 -6.10 3.59
CA ILE A 311 0.55 -6.18 2.57
C ILE A 311 0.72 -5.02 1.60
N THR A 312 0.29 -5.22 0.36
CA THR A 312 0.35 -4.19 -0.68
C THR A 312 -1.04 -3.82 -1.16
N THR A 313 -1.19 -2.54 -1.51
CA THR A 313 -2.39 -1.97 -2.15
C THR A 313 -1.95 -0.91 -3.16
N SER A 314 -2.88 -0.26 -3.86
CA SER A 314 -2.55 0.80 -4.83
C SER A 314 -3.68 1.79 -5.04
N PHE A 315 -3.35 2.96 -5.57
CA PHE A 315 -4.29 4.01 -5.99
C PHE A 315 -3.75 4.73 -7.23
N GLN A 316 -4.60 5.47 -7.95
CA GLN A 316 -4.22 6.24 -9.14
C GLN A 316 -3.90 7.69 -8.82
N LEU A 317 -2.97 8.26 -9.58
CA LEU A 317 -2.81 9.71 -9.69
C LEU A 317 -3.67 10.21 -10.85
N ILE A 318 -4.61 11.09 -10.56
CA ILE A 318 -5.53 11.67 -11.53
C ILE A 318 -5.16 13.12 -11.81
N THR A 319 -5.16 13.51 -13.08
CA THR A 319 -4.92 14.88 -13.51
C THR A 319 -6.20 15.42 -14.14
N ASN A 320 -6.82 16.40 -13.52
CA ASN A 320 -8.01 17.05 -14.06
C ASN A 320 -7.60 18.33 -14.80
N PRO A 321 -7.86 18.45 -16.12
CA PRO A 321 -7.55 19.68 -16.83
C PRO A 321 -8.41 20.84 -16.32
N VAL A 322 -7.79 22.00 -16.11
CA VAL A 322 -8.53 23.23 -15.80
C VAL A 322 -9.54 23.51 -16.91
N PRO A 323 -10.83 23.72 -16.59
CA PRO A 323 -11.81 24.11 -17.60
C PRO A 323 -11.44 25.45 -18.23
N THR A 324 -11.75 25.63 -19.51
CA THR A 324 -11.64 26.94 -20.15
C THR A 324 -12.98 27.66 -20.05
N ALA A 325 -13.08 28.75 -19.29
CA ALA A 325 -14.29 29.55 -19.21
C ALA A 325 -14.23 30.69 -20.24
N ASN A 326 -14.84 30.51 -21.42
CA ASN A 326 -14.84 31.53 -22.47
C ASN A 326 -15.86 32.61 -22.13
N GLN A 327 -15.53 33.88 -22.39
CA GLN A 327 -16.47 34.98 -22.21
C GLN A 327 -17.52 34.97 -23.33
N PRO A 328 -18.81 34.78 -23.02
CA PRO A 328 -19.86 34.88 -24.02
C PRO A 328 -20.21 36.35 -24.31
N LEU A 329 -21.07 36.58 -25.31
CA LEU A 329 -21.54 37.91 -25.68
C LEU A 329 -22.52 38.49 -24.64
N THR A 330 -22.72 39.80 -24.65
CA THR A 330 -23.79 40.47 -23.88
C THR A 330 -25.16 39.90 -24.24
N MET A 331 -26.00 39.63 -23.23
CA MET A 331 -27.42 39.33 -23.45
C MET A 331 -28.22 40.62 -23.41
N ILE A 332 -29.02 40.84 -24.45
CA ILE A 332 -29.93 41.98 -24.54
C ILE A 332 -31.35 41.46 -24.29
N GLY A 333 -32.06 42.08 -23.34
CA GLY A 333 -33.45 41.75 -23.00
C GLY A 333 -34.34 42.98 -23.09
N CYS A 334 -35.56 42.81 -23.58
CA CYS A 334 -36.53 43.91 -23.65
C CYS A 334 -37.28 44.07 -22.32
N ASP A 335 -37.41 45.31 -21.88
CA ASP A 335 -38.32 45.72 -20.81
C ASP A 335 -39.67 46.11 -21.41
N ASP A 336 -40.56 45.11 -21.50
CA ASP A 336 -41.88 45.27 -22.13
C ASP A 336 -42.90 46.01 -21.24
N ASN A 337 -42.57 46.28 -19.97
CA ASN A 337 -43.50 46.86 -18.99
C ASN A 337 -42.94 48.08 -18.24
N ASP A 338 -41.82 48.61 -18.73
CA ASP A 338 -41.15 49.82 -18.24
C ASP A 338 -40.90 49.80 -16.72
N ASP A 339 -40.47 48.64 -16.19
CA ASP A 339 -40.14 48.47 -14.76
C ASP A 339 -38.63 48.43 -14.47
N GLY A 340 -37.81 48.57 -15.51
CA GLY A 340 -36.35 48.54 -15.49
C GLY A 340 -35.75 47.13 -15.50
N LEU A 341 -36.55 46.08 -15.73
CA LEU A 341 -36.11 44.69 -15.70
C LEU A 341 -36.46 43.96 -17.00
N ALA A 342 -35.58 43.04 -17.40
CA ALA A 342 -35.91 42.03 -18.41
C ALA A 342 -35.71 40.62 -17.85
N THR A 343 -36.32 39.63 -18.50
CA THR A 343 -36.17 38.21 -18.15
C THR A 343 -35.14 37.55 -19.07
N PHE A 344 -34.09 36.98 -18.48
CA PHE A 344 -32.98 36.35 -19.19
C PHE A 344 -32.93 34.83 -18.94
N ASN A 345 -32.72 34.06 -20.02
CA ASN A 345 -32.38 32.64 -19.93
C ASN A 345 -30.86 32.47 -20.01
N LEU A 346 -30.17 32.58 -18.88
CA LEU A 346 -28.70 32.53 -18.78
C LEU A 346 -28.13 31.21 -19.34
N LEU A 347 -28.90 30.13 -19.33
CA LEU A 347 -28.49 28.81 -19.85
C LEU A 347 -28.19 28.83 -21.35
N GLU A 348 -28.70 29.83 -22.09
CA GLU A 348 -28.39 30.03 -23.51
C GLU A 348 -26.91 30.37 -23.75
N GLN A 349 -26.21 30.85 -22.72
CA GLN A 349 -24.78 31.14 -22.79
C GLN A 349 -23.89 29.90 -22.64
N ASN A 350 -24.43 28.77 -22.17
CA ASN A 350 -23.63 27.55 -21.91
C ASN A 350 -22.80 27.09 -23.12
N PRO A 351 -23.33 27.05 -24.37
CA PRO A 351 -22.56 26.67 -25.54
C PRO A 351 -21.38 27.61 -25.81
N ASP A 352 -21.55 28.91 -25.60
CA ASP A 352 -20.49 29.90 -25.82
C ASP A 352 -19.45 29.89 -24.70
N ILE A 353 -19.87 29.65 -23.46
CA ILE A 353 -18.98 29.49 -22.29
C ILE A 353 -18.07 28.27 -22.48
N LEU A 354 -18.62 27.13 -22.92
CA LEU A 354 -17.88 25.87 -23.06
C LEU A 354 -17.18 25.72 -24.41
N LEU A 355 -17.69 26.34 -25.47
CA LEU A 355 -17.30 26.09 -26.86
C LEU A 355 -17.24 24.58 -27.16
N ASN A 356 -16.06 24.04 -27.44
CA ASN A 356 -15.85 22.64 -27.82
C ASN A 356 -15.69 21.69 -26.62
N GLN A 357 -15.86 22.17 -25.39
CA GLN A 357 -15.73 21.35 -24.19
C GLN A 357 -16.98 20.49 -23.97
N PRO A 358 -16.85 19.17 -23.69
CA PRO A 358 -18.00 18.32 -23.43
C PRO A 358 -18.74 18.75 -22.16
N ALA A 359 -20.00 19.19 -22.29
CA ALA A 359 -20.79 19.70 -21.16
C ALA A 359 -20.96 18.68 -20.02
N ALA A 360 -20.94 17.37 -20.30
CA ALA A 360 -21.03 16.32 -19.28
C ALA A 360 -19.85 16.32 -18.28
N ASN A 361 -18.73 16.95 -18.62
CA ASN A 361 -17.54 16.99 -17.77
C ASN A 361 -17.52 18.20 -16.82
N TYR A 362 -18.49 19.12 -16.95
CA TYR A 362 -18.47 20.39 -16.23
C TYR A 362 -19.82 20.76 -15.64
N THR A 363 -19.79 21.40 -14.47
CA THR A 363 -20.93 22.09 -13.86
C THR A 363 -20.75 23.59 -14.04
N ILE A 364 -21.79 24.25 -14.54
CA ILE A 364 -21.81 25.71 -14.74
C ILE A 364 -22.76 26.33 -13.72
N THR A 365 -22.27 27.31 -12.97
CA THR A 365 -23.07 28.10 -12.04
C THR A 365 -22.92 29.60 -12.34
N TYR A 366 -24.00 30.34 -12.16
CA TYR A 366 -24.06 31.78 -12.38
C TYR A 366 -24.17 32.50 -11.05
N HIS A 367 -23.50 33.64 -10.94
CA HIS A 367 -23.33 34.39 -9.70
C HIS A 367 -23.46 35.88 -9.95
N THR A 368 -23.91 36.61 -8.92
CA THR A 368 -24.05 38.08 -8.99
C THR A 368 -22.78 38.83 -8.63
N THR A 369 -21.77 38.14 -8.09
CA THR A 369 -20.47 38.71 -7.74
C THR A 369 -19.33 37.78 -8.16
N PHE A 370 -18.16 38.36 -8.43
CA PHE A 370 -16.94 37.60 -8.71
C PHE A 370 -16.54 36.71 -7.52
N ALA A 371 -16.65 37.23 -6.30
CA ALA A 371 -16.28 36.49 -5.09
C ALA A 371 -17.09 35.19 -4.95
N ASP A 372 -18.40 35.24 -5.23
CA ASP A 372 -19.24 34.03 -5.19
C ASP A 372 -18.84 33.03 -6.28
N ALA A 373 -18.48 33.49 -7.48
CA ALA A 373 -18.00 32.59 -8.54
C ALA A 373 -16.64 31.96 -8.19
N ASP A 374 -15.74 32.71 -7.56
CA ASP A 374 -14.39 32.29 -7.17
C ASP A 374 -14.41 31.28 -6.01
N THR A 375 -15.26 31.52 -4.99
CA THR A 375 -15.32 30.66 -3.80
C THR A 375 -16.43 29.62 -3.83
N ASN A 376 -17.08 29.41 -4.98
CA ASN A 376 -18.28 28.56 -5.11
C ASN A 376 -19.39 28.95 -4.11
N GLY A 377 -19.60 30.26 -3.94
CA GLY A 377 -20.63 30.87 -3.11
C GLY A 377 -22.04 30.74 -3.72
N PRO A 378 -23.03 31.49 -3.19
CA PRO A 378 -24.41 31.41 -3.64
C PRO A 378 -24.57 31.63 -5.16
N SER A 379 -25.30 30.72 -5.81
CA SER A 379 -25.61 30.82 -7.24
C SER A 379 -27.02 31.38 -7.49
N ILE A 380 -27.23 31.91 -8.69
CA ILE A 380 -28.54 32.32 -9.19
C ILE A 380 -29.42 31.06 -9.32
N THR A 381 -30.52 31.01 -8.57
CA THR A 381 -31.35 29.80 -8.41
C THR A 381 -32.32 29.54 -9.57
N ALA A 382 -32.61 30.54 -10.40
CA ALA A 382 -33.51 30.43 -11.55
C ALA A 382 -32.84 30.96 -12.83
N PRO A 383 -31.72 30.37 -13.28
CA PRO A 383 -30.97 30.89 -14.43
C PRO A 383 -31.75 30.85 -15.74
N GLN A 384 -32.79 30.02 -15.86
CA GLN A 384 -33.64 29.95 -17.05
C GLN A 384 -34.64 31.11 -17.20
N ALA A 385 -34.85 31.89 -16.15
CA ALA A 385 -35.81 32.99 -16.11
C ALA A 385 -35.35 34.06 -15.10
N TYR A 386 -34.08 34.46 -15.20
CA TYR A 386 -33.46 35.40 -14.29
C TYR A 386 -33.93 36.82 -14.63
N GLN A 387 -34.63 37.47 -13.69
CA GLN A 387 -35.07 38.86 -13.84
C GLN A 387 -34.01 39.81 -13.31
N SER A 388 -33.55 40.74 -14.15
CA SER A 388 -32.53 41.73 -13.80
C SER A 388 -32.62 42.96 -14.69
N GLY A 389 -32.16 44.10 -14.16
CA GLY A 389 -31.71 45.24 -14.97
C GLY A 389 -30.28 45.02 -15.48
N ASP A 390 -29.65 46.09 -15.97
CA ASP A 390 -28.24 46.08 -16.40
C ASP A 390 -27.31 45.53 -15.31
N ARG A 391 -26.53 44.49 -15.65
CA ARG A 391 -25.68 43.80 -14.68
C ARG A 391 -24.63 42.89 -15.31
N THR A 392 -23.45 42.88 -14.71
CA THR A 392 -22.45 41.82 -14.92
C THR A 392 -22.84 40.53 -14.19
N VAL A 393 -22.96 39.43 -14.93
CA VAL A 393 -23.12 38.08 -14.39
C VAL A 393 -21.78 37.36 -14.43
N TYR A 394 -21.39 36.77 -13.31
CA TYR A 394 -20.18 35.96 -13.19
C TYR A 394 -20.51 34.49 -13.31
N VAL A 395 -19.67 33.73 -13.99
CA VAL A 395 -19.87 32.31 -14.27
C VAL A 395 -18.71 31.54 -13.70
N ARG A 396 -19.00 30.45 -12.99
CA ARG A 396 -18.02 29.44 -12.58
C ARG A 396 -18.25 28.18 -13.40
N VAL A 397 -17.20 27.70 -14.07
CA VAL A 397 -17.16 26.41 -14.75
C VAL A 397 -16.29 25.49 -13.91
N THR A 398 -16.86 24.42 -13.36
CA THR A 398 -16.18 23.49 -12.43
C THR A 398 -16.13 22.09 -13.04
N SER A 399 -15.00 21.40 -12.94
CA SER A 399 -14.89 19.98 -13.31
C SER A 399 -15.81 19.10 -12.44
N VAL A 400 -16.50 18.13 -13.04
CA VAL A 400 -17.30 17.15 -12.27
C VAL A 400 -16.45 16.17 -11.46
N ASN A 401 -15.16 16.04 -11.81
CA ASN A 401 -14.23 15.11 -11.16
C ASN A 401 -13.39 15.77 -10.07
N ASP A 402 -13.41 17.11 -9.96
CA ASP A 402 -12.62 17.87 -9.00
C ASP A 402 -13.25 19.26 -8.81
N VAL A 403 -13.83 19.47 -7.63
CA VAL A 403 -14.56 20.71 -7.29
C VAL A 403 -13.63 21.94 -7.18
N ASP A 404 -12.36 21.70 -6.90
CA ASP A 404 -11.32 22.73 -6.79
C ASP A 404 -10.72 23.04 -8.16
N CYS A 405 -11.05 22.26 -9.19
CA CYS A 405 -10.65 22.52 -10.56
C CYS A 405 -11.71 23.30 -11.34
N TYR A 406 -11.57 24.62 -11.32
CA TYR A 406 -12.54 25.55 -11.92
C TYR A 406 -11.87 26.71 -12.66
N SER A 407 -12.68 27.41 -13.45
CA SER A 407 -12.37 28.69 -14.07
C SER A 407 -13.58 29.60 -14.00
N THR A 408 -13.33 30.90 -14.00
CA THR A 408 -14.39 31.92 -13.97
C THR A 408 -14.38 32.79 -15.22
N THR A 409 -15.55 33.25 -15.65
CA THR A 409 -15.72 34.25 -16.70
C THR A 409 -16.92 35.16 -16.35
N SER A 410 -17.24 36.13 -17.20
CA SER A 410 -18.39 37.01 -16.98
C SER A 410 -18.95 37.57 -18.29
N PHE A 411 -20.21 37.99 -18.27
CA PHE A 411 -20.85 38.71 -19.38
C PHE A 411 -21.85 39.73 -18.83
N GLU A 412 -22.26 40.66 -19.68
CA GLU A 412 -23.22 41.72 -19.31
C GLU A 412 -24.64 41.31 -19.70
N LEU A 413 -25.59 41.70 -18.86
CA LEU A 413 -27.01 41.82 -19.18
C LEU A 413 -27.29 43.29 -19.49
N GLU A 414 -27.98 43.56 -20.59
CA GLU A 414 -28.40 44.88 -21.01
C GLU A 414 -29.92 44.88 -21.22
N VAL A 415 -30.60 45.84 -20.60
CA VAL A 415 -32.05 46.01 -20.73
C VAL A 415 -32.35 47.15 -21.68
N THR A 416 -33.11 46.87 -22.73
CA THR A 416 -33.58 47.85 -23.71
C THR A 416 -35.07 48.08 -23.55
N THR A 417 -35.51 49.33 -23.62
CA THR A 417 -36.93 49.71 -23.55
C THR A 417 -37.54 49.77 -24.94
N LEU A 418 -38.85 49.53 -25.05
CA LEU A 418 -39.59 49.83 -26.27
C LEU A 418 -39.79 51.35 -26.44
N PRO A 419 -40.00 51.87 -27.67
CA PRO A 419 -40.45 53.24 -27.89
C PRO A 419 -41.90 53.44 -27.38
N ASP A 420 -42.06 53.77 -26.10
CA ASP A 420 -43.37 53.83 -25.44
C ASP A 420 -43.94 55.26 -25.27
N ASP A 421 -43.14 56.31 -25.51
CA ASP A 421 -43.55 57.72 -25.36
C ASP A 421 -43.93 58.38 -26.71
N VAL A 422 -44.07 57.60 -27.79
CA VAL A 422 -44.44 58.14 -29.11
C VAL A 422 -45.94 58.46 -29.18
N THR A 423 -46.26 59.75 -29.06
CA THR A 423 -47.61 60.29 -29.29
C THR A 423 -47.84 60.63 -30.77
N SER A 424 -49.12 60.73 -31.17
CA SER A 424 -49.49 61.05 -32.55
C SER A 424 -48.93 62.42 -32.99
N PRO A 425 -48.26 62.51 -34.16
CA PRO A 425 -47.74 63.78 -34.66
C PRO A 425 -48.88 64.74 -35.00
N THR A 426 -48.53 66.03 -35.06
CA THR A 426 -49.46 67.10 -35.43
C THR A 426 -50.06 66.84 -36.82
N PRO A 427 -51.39 66.94 -37.01
CA PRO A 427 -52.00 66.79 -38.32
C PRO A 427 -51.43 67.77 -39.34
N ILE A 428 -51.05 67.27 -40.52
CA ILE A 428 -50.57 68.09 -41.63
C ILE A 428 -51.77 68.50 -42.48
N GLU A 429 -51.91 69.79 -42.75
CA GLU A 429 -52.99 70.35 -43.57
C GLU A 429 -52.42 71.04 -44.81
N ILE A 430 -52.89 70.64 -46.01
CA ILE A 430 -52.59 71.32 -47.27
C ILE A 430 -53.88 71.58 -48.04
N CYS A 431 -53.88 72.66 -48.83
CA CYS A 431 -54.99 72.95 -49.73
C CYS A 431 -54.79 72.19 -51.06
N ASP A 432 -55.81 71.47 -51.52
CA ASP A 432 -55.87 70.92 -52.88
C ASP A 432 -56.05 72.07 -53.89
N THR A 433 -54.92 72.62 -54.36
CA THR A 433 -54.90 73.80 -55.25
C THR A 433 -54.46 73.49 -56.67
N LEU A 434 -54.05 72.25 -56.98
CA LEU A 434 -53.46 71.90 -58.27
C LEU A 434 -54.46 71.22 -59.21
N GLU A 435 -55.26 70.26 -58.71
CA GLU A 435 -56.15 69.45 -59.55
C GLU A 435 -57.62 69.50 -59.10
N GLY A 436 -57.90 69.83 -57.83
CA GLY A 436 -59.26 70.05 -57.33
C GLY A 436 -60.11 68.78 -57.31
N ASP A 437 -59.46 67.62 -57.26
CA ASP A 437 -60.05 66.29 -57.33
C ASP A 437 -60.24 65.65 -55.93
N GLY A 438 -59.85 66.37 -54.87
CA GLY A 438 -59.95 65.95 -53.48
C GLY A 438 -58.77 65.11 -53.01
N GLN A 439 -57.70 64.95 -53.81
CA GLN A 439 -56.46 64.29 -53.43
C GLN A 439 -55.30 65.28 -53.38
N ALA A 440 -54.33 65.02 -52.50
CA ALA A 440 -53.13 65.83 -52.44
C ALA A 440 -51.91 65.01 -51.99
N GLN A 441 -50.71 65.47 -52.37
CA GLN A 441 -49.45 64.88 -51.95
C GLN A 441 -48.93 65.60 -50.70
N PHE A 442 -48.70 64.84 -49.64
CA PHE A 442 -48.20 65.30 -48.35
C PHE A 442 -46.74 64.91 -48.18
N ASP A 443 -45.92 65.86 -47.73
CA ASP A 443 -44.58 65.59 -47.19
C ASP A 443 -44.72 65.32 -45.68
N LEU A 444 -44.50 64.07 -45.29
CA LEU A 444 -44.59 63.61 -43.89
C LEU A 444 -43.30 63.84 -43.11
N THR A 445 -42.28 64.49 -43.69
CA THR A 445 -41.02 64.82 -43.00
C THR A 445 -41.23 65.54 -41.65
N PRO A 446 -42.16 66.51 -41.51
CA PRO A 446 -42.43 67.13 -40.21
C PRO A 446 -42.96 66.14 -39.17
N ALA A 447 -43.87 65.25 -39.56
CA ALA A 447 -44.40 64.20 -38.68
C ALA A 447 -43.30 63.21 -38.26
N LEU A 448 -42.40 62.85 -39.17
CA LEU A 448 -41.25 62.00 -38.84
C LEU A 448 -40.29 62.67 -37.86
N GLN A 449 -40.03 63.98 -38.01
CA GLN A 449 -39.19 64.73 -37.06
C GLN A 449 -39.84 64.81 -35.68
N GLU A 450 -41.15 65.01 -35.59
CA GLU A 450 -41.89 64.99 -34.32
C GLU A 450 -41.82 63.61 -33.65
N ILE A 451 -41.99 62.52 -34.41
CA ILE A 451 -41.88 61.16 -33.89
C ILE A 451 -40.45 60.88 -33.38
N THR A 452 -39.42 61.19 -34.17
CA THR A 452 -38.02 60.95 -33.78
C THR A 452 -37.57 61.84 -32.60
N ALA A 453 -38.10 63.05 -32.46
CA ALA A 453 -37.74 63.95 -31.37
C ALA A 453 -38.34 63.54 -30.01
N GLN A 454 -39.39 62.72 -30.01
CA GLN A 454 -40.01 62.20 -28.79
C GLN A 454 -39.14 61.14 -28.10
N GLU A 455 -38.21 60.51 -28.84
CA GLU A 455 -37.35 59.43 -28.34
C GLU A 455 -35.85 59.75 -28.56
N PRO A 456 -35.31 60.79 -27.90
CA PRO A 456 -33.95 61.26 -28.15
C PRO A 456 -32.92 60.28 -27.60
N GLY A 457 -32.33 59.47 -28.48
CA GLY A 457 -31.27 58.50 -28.14
C GLY A 457 -31.49 57.11 -28.69
N MET A 458 -32.72 56.79 -29.12
CA MET A 458 -33.04 55.54 -29.80
C MET A 458 -32.81 55.66 -31.32
N ASN A 459 -32.36 54.57 -31.93
CA ASN A 459 -32.27 54.47 -33.38
C ASN A 459 -33.60 53.89 -33.91
N LEU A 460 -34.53 54.74 -34.34
CA LEU A 460 -35.87 54.30 -34.73
C LEU A 460 -35.97 53.89 -36.21
N THR A 461 -36.73 52.83 -36.47
CA THR A 461 -37.29 52.49 -37.78
C THR A 461 -38.76 52.88 -37.81
N ILE A 462 -39.15 53.69 -38.80
CA ILE A 462 -40.52 54.20 -38.94
C ILE A 462 -41.10 53.75 -40.27
N THR A 463 -42.24 53.06 -40.26
CA THR A 463 -43.01 52.68 -41.44
C THR A 463 -44.42 53.26 -41.41
N LEU A 464 -45.00 53.50 -42.58
CA LEU A 464 -46.33 54.10 -42.74
C LEU A 464 -47.34 53.06 -43.20
N HIS A 465 -48.56 53.08 -42.65
CA HIS A 465 -49.60 52.08 -42.89
C HIS A 465 -50.99 52.71 -43.04
N ALA A 466 -51.85 52.08 -43.82
CA ALA A 466 -53.21 52.56 -44.07
C ALA A 466 -54.16 52.33 -42.89
N THR A 467 -53.93 51.28 -42.10
CA THR A 467 -54.79 50.89 -40.96
C THR A 467 -53.94 50.60 -39.72
N GLN A 468 -54.55 50.68 -38.53
CA GLN A 468 -53.89 50.31 -37.28
C GLN A 468 -53.42 48.84 -37.31
N THR A 469 -54.25 47.92 -37.81
CA THR A 469 -53.90 46.49 -37.92
C THR A 469 -52.67 46.25 -38.79
N ASP A 470 -52.54 47.01 -39.89
CA ASP A 470 -51.38 46.93 -40.77
C ASP A 470 -50.12 47.50 -40.09
N ALA A 471 -50.26 48.56 -39.30
CA ALA A 471 -49.16 49.10 -38.48
C ALA A 471 -48.71 48.09 -37.41
N ASP A 472 -49.64 47.52 -36.64
CA ASP A 472 -49.34 46.56 -35.57
C ASP A 472 -48.63 45.30 -36.09
N SER A 473 -48.96 44.87 -37.31
CA SER A 473 -48.36 43.69 -37.95
C SER A 473 -47.17 44.00 -38.87
N GLY A 474 -46.86 45.28 -39.12
CA GLY A 474 -45.90 45.71 -40.14
C GLY A 474 -46.29 45.37 -41.58
N ALA A 475 -47.55 45.03 -41.85
CA ALA A 475 -48.01 44.68 -43.18
C ALA A 475 -48.30 45.93 -44.03
N GLY A 476 -48.26 45.80 -45.36
CA GLY A 476 -48.81 46.84 -46.25
C GLY A 476 -48.15 48.22 -46.14
N SER A 477 -46.83 48.28 -45.95
CA SER A 477 -46.09 49.55 -45.86
C SER A 477 -46.35 50.46 -47.06
N LEU A 478 -46.62 51.73 -46.76
CA LEU A 478 -46.87 52.81 -47.71
C LEU A 478 -45.59 53.64 -47.94
N PRO A 479 -45.55 54.47 -49.01
CA PRO A 479 -44.40 55.32 -49.30
C PRO A 479 -44.14 56.37 -48.22
N LEU A 480 -42.85 56.61 -47.94
CA LEU A 480 -42.35 57.59 -46.98
C LEU A 480 -41.10 58.28 -47.59
N PRO A 481 -40.85 59.59 -47.38
CA PRO A 481 -41.62 60.55 -46.59
C PRO A 481 -42.84 61.14 -47.32
N ASN A 482 -43.00 60.87 -48.62
CA ASN A 482 -44.10 61.45 -49.39
C ASN A 482 -45.27 60.49 -49.54
N TYR A 483 -46.48 60.95 -49.25
CA TYR A 483 -47.71 60.16 -49.35
C TYR A 483 -48.81 60.91 -50.13
N THR A 484 -49.50 60.22 -51.03
CA THR A 484 -50.66 60.77 -51.77
C THR A 484 -51.94 60.19 -51.20
N THR A 485 -52.89 61.04 -50.83
CA THR A 485 -54.18 60.60 -50.31
C THR A 485 -55.01 59.89 -51.38
N ASN A 486 -55.78 58.89 -50.97
CA ASN A 486 -56.73 58.18 -51.84
C ASN A 486 -58.20 58.43 -51.46
N GLU A 487 -58.44 59.18 -50.38
CA GLU A 487 -59.76 59.60 -49.91
C GLU A 487 -59.97 61.11 -50.13
N THR A 488 -61.22 61.52 -50.34
CA THR A 488 -61.57 62.94 -50.44
C THR A 488 -61.78 63.55 -49.05
N GLN A 489 -61.12 64.68 -48.75
CA GLN A 489 -61.11 65.42 -47.47
C GLN A 489 -60.04 64.94 -46.46
N ASN A 490 -60.43 64.21 -45.41
CA ASN A 490 -59.53 63.83 -44.32
C ASN A 490 -59.15 62.36 -44.44
N GLN A 491 -57.86 62.05 -44.31
CA GLN A 491 -57.37 60.68 -44.28
C GLN A 491 -56.47 60.46 -43.07
N THR A 492 -56.70 59.35 -42.36
CA THR A 492 -55.85 58.90 -41.25
C THR A 492 -54.90 57.83 -41.76
N VAL A 493 -53.62 57.97 -41.42
CA VAL A 493 -52.56 56.99 -41.66
C VAL A 493 -51.86 56.69 -40.33
N TYR A 494 -51.25 55.52 -40.22
CA TYR A 494 -50.69 54.99 -38.98
C TYR A 494 -49.20 54.78 -39.15
N PHE A 495 -48.41 55.26 -38.18
CA PHE A 495 -46.98 54.98 -38.13
C PHE A 495 -46.74 53.75 -37.24
N ARG A 496 -45.93 52.81 -37.72
CA ARG A 496 -45.28 51.82 -36.84
C ARG A 496 -43.90 52.37 -36.50
N VAL A 497 -43.58 52.43 -35.22
CA VAL A 497 -42.28 52.83 -34.70
C VAL A 497 -41.68 51.63 -34.00
N SER A 498 -40.45 51.27 -34.36
CA SER A 498 -39.70 50.19 -33.72
C SER A 498 -38.24 50.59 -33.59
N GLU A 499 -37.49 49.94 -32.71
CA GLU A 499 -36.04 50.12 -32.69
C GLU A 499 -35.39 49.43 -33.91
N ALA A 500 -34.40 50.08 -34.50
CA ALA A 500 -33.68 49.58 -35.67
C ALA A 500 -32.90 48.30 -35.31
N GLY A 501 -33.40 47.16 -35.80
CA GLY A 501 -32.84 45.83 -35.50
C GLY A 501 -33.72 44.99 -34.56
N SER A 502 -34.73 45.60 -33.92
CA SER A 502 -35.79 44.85 -33.23
C SER A 502 -36.71 44.16 -34.25
N THR A 503 -37.07 42.90 -33.96
CA THR A 503 -38.10 42.17 -34.72
C THR A 503 -39.51 42.39 -34.17
N ASN A 504 -39.63 43.03 -33.01
CA ASN A 504 -40.89 43.47 -32.40
C ASN A 504 -41.07 44.97 -32.63
#